data_AF-A0A5C8THB5-F1
#
_entry.id   AF-A0A5C8THB5-F1
#
_cell.length_a   1.000
_cell.length_b   1.000
_cell.length_c   1.000
_cell.angle_alpha   90.00
_cell.angle_beta   90.00
_cell.angle_gamma   90.00
#
_symmetry.space_group_name_H-M   'P 1'
#
loop_
_entity.id
_entity.type
_entity.pdbx_description
1 polymer ?
#
loop_
_entity_poly.entity_id
_entity_poly.type
_entity_poly.pdbx_seq_one_letter_code
_entity_poly.pdbx_strand_id
1 'polypeptide(L)'
;MLDKDMRTLNPTLLRDAIREATEIRKLRLVPPDAQRSLVHQIYTRKIKEFSAIYPFLFAVENGLRSALAEQSAIKFNGVHWWTLIRDARARGQTAQALPTIWTIPVSVAFLKAVWRAFDTIANPLHVQSVSGPGRTDEFFYTLNLGDLWNILSADWSMTRGMFCSDAELGFKLGRKMFEDTMRVIKEARNELYHSNPIKDRTKVVGACERILNGLNVHLGDYDTDLATIRHVRVPPTVPRSPRHVIPPR
;
A
#
# COMPACT_ATOMS: atom_id res chain seq x y z
N MET A 1 -33.01 16.00 -2.56
CA MET A 1 -33.02 14.52 -2.36
C MET A 1 -31.62 13.95 -2.17
N LEU A 2 -30.60 14.43 -2.91
CA LEU A 2 -29.19 14.08 -2.72
C LEU A 2 -28.54 14.71 -1.47
N ASP A 3 -29.12 15.73 -0.84
CA ASP A 3 -28.52 16.40 0.34
C ASP A 3 -28.36 15.47 1.55
N LYS A 4 -29.28 14.51 1.72
CA LYS A 4 -29.15 13.47 2.76
C LYS A 4 -28.04 12.48 2.42
N ASP A 5 -27.80 12.22 1.13
CA ASP A 5 -26.73 11.35 0.66
C ASP A 5 -25.36 12.03 0.83
N MET A 6 -25.27 13.36 0.64
CA MET A 6 -24.04 14.13 0.91
C MET A 6 -23.58 14.08 2.38
N ARG A 7 -24.50 13.82 3.32
CA ARG A 7 -24.16 13.69 4.76
C ARG A 7 -23.63 12.31 5.13
N THR A 8 -23.80 11.31 4.27
CA THR A 8 -23.57 9.89 4.60
C THR A 8 -22.59 9.18 3.67
N LEU A 9 -22.41 9.71 2.45
CA LEU A 9 -21.52 9.14 1.44
C LEU A 9 -20.23 9.95 1.29
N ASN A 10 -19.18 9.31 0.77
CA ASN A 10 -17.95 10.00 0.42
C ASN A 10 -18.25 11.05 -0.68
N PRO A 11 -18.00 12.36 -0.43
CA PRO A 11 -18.38 13.42 -1.35
C PRO A 11 -17.67 13.36 -2.71
N THR A 12 -16.43 12.89 -2.74
CA THR A 12 -15.63 12.77 -3.96
C THR A 12 -16.19 11.69 -4.87
N LEU A 13 -16.42 10.49 -4.34
CA LEU A 13 -17.01 9.38 -5.08
C LEU A 13 -18.45 9.67 -5.51
N LEU A 14 -19.23 10.37 -4.67
CA LEU A 14 -20.59 10.77 -5.00
C LEU A 14 -20.62 11.78 -6.16
N ARG A 15 -19.72 12.77 -6.14
CA ARG A 15 -19.58 13.74 -7.24
C ARG A 15 -19.27 13.04 -8.56
N ASP A 16 -18.33 12.10 -8.55
CA ASP A 16 -17.96 11.34 -9.74
C ASP A 16 -19.10 10.43 -10.22
N ALA A 17 -19.87 9.84 -9.30
CA ALA A 17 -21.05 9.06 -9.66
C ALA A 17 -22.13 9.91 -10.32
N ILE A 18 -22.40 11.12 -9.81
CA ILE A 18 -23.35 12.08 -10.40
C ILE A 18 -22.87 12.52 -11.79
N ARG A 19 -21.58 12.83 -11.92
CA ARG A 19 -20.99 13.22 -13.20
C ARG A 19 -21.16 12.13 -14.26
N GLU A 20 -20.80 10.89 -13.91
CA GLU A 20 -20.94 9.75 -14.81
C GLU A 20 -22.41 9.47 -15.17
N ALA A 21 -23.31 9.55 -14.19
CA ALA A 21 -24.74 9.39 -14.43
C ALA A 21 -25.25 10.43 -15.43
N THR A 22 -24.80 11.68 -15.29
CA THR A 22 -25.22 12.80 -16.14
C THR A 22 -24.66 12.70 -17.55
N GLU A 23 -23.35 12.50 -17.68
CA GLU A 23 -22.62 12.56 -18.96
C GLU A 23 -22.77 11.28 -19.78
N ILE A 24 -22.69 10.10 -19.15
CA ILE A 24 -22.64 8.81 -19.86
C ILE A 24 -24.01 8.15 -19.89
N ARG A 25 -24.70 8.11 -18.74
CA ARG A 25 -26.01 7.43 -18.61
C ARG A 25 -27.19 8.34 -18.92
N LYS A 26 -26.93 9.59 -19.35
CA LYS A 26 -27.94 10.58 -19.71
C LYS A 26 -29.03 10.69 -18.64
N LEU A 27 -28.64 10.93 -17.39
CA LEU A 27 -29.51 10.98 -16.20
C LEU A 27 -30.82 11.77 -16.41
N ARG A 28 -30.77 12.85 -17.21
CA ARG A 28 -31.94 13.68 -17.53
C ARG A 28 -33.07 12.94 -18.27
N LEU A 29 -32.75 11.83 -18.93
CA LEU A 29 -33.72 10.97 -19.62
C LEU A 29 -34.31 9.89 -18.70
N VAL A 30 -33.78 9.73 -17.49
CA VAL A 30 -34.25 8.76 -16.51
C VAL A 30 -35.38 9.40 -15.67
N PRO A 31 -36.49 8.67 -15.40
CA PRO A 31 -37.55 9.15 -14.53
C PRO A 31 -37.01 9.65 -13.17
N PRO A 32 -37.49 10.81 -12.66
CA PRO A 32 -36.95 11.44 -11.45
C PRO A 32 -36.88 10.52 -10.21
N ASP A 33 -37.82 9.60 -10.08
CA ASP A 33 -37.89 8.57 -9.04
C ASP A 33 -36.77 7.52 -9.14
N ALA A 34 -36.32 7.19 -10.36
CA ALA A 34 -35.24 6.23 -10.61
C ALA A 34 -33.83 6.85 -10.65
N GLN A 35 -33.72 8.18 -10.78
CA GLN A 35 -32.43 8.88 -10.87
C GLN A 35 -31.52 8.64 -9.66
N ARG A 36 -32.08 8.64 -8.44
CA ARG A 36 -31.31 8.41 -7.22
C ARG A 36 -30.76 6.97 -7.16
N SER A 37 -31.56 5.98 -7.57
CA SER A 37 -31.09 4.58 -7.61
C SER A 37 -29.95 4.41 -8.62
N LEU A 38 -30.01 5.04 -9.80
CA LEU A 38 -28.92 5.00 -10.78
C LEU A 38 -27.61 5.58 -10.21
N VAL A 39 -27.67 6.74 -9.56
CA VAL A 39 -26.48 7.37 -8.95
C VAL A 39 -25.87 6.45 -7.88
N HIS A 40 -26.69 5.82 -7.04
CA HIS A 40 -26.19 4.91 -5.99
C HIS A 40 -25.67 3.58 -6.54
N GLN A 41 -26.24 3.06 -7.62
CA GLN A 41 -25.67 1.90 -8.33
C GLN A 41 -24.27 2.21 -8.85
N ILE A 42 -24.08 3.37 -9.49
CA ILE A 42 -22.77 3.83 -9.96
C ILE A 42 -21.81 4.04 -8.79
N TYR A 43 -22.26 4.70 -7.73
CA TYR A 43 -21.46 4.91 -6.51
C TYR A 43 -21.00 3.58 -5.89
N THR A 44 -21.91 2.62 -5.75
CA THR A 44 -21.61 1.29 -5.20
C THR A 44 -20.64 0.51 -6.11
N ARG A 45 -20.80 0.59 -7.43
CA ARG A 45 -19.83 0.03 -8.39
C ARG A 45 -18.45 0.66 -8.20
N LYS A 46 -18.37 1.99 -8.10
CA LYS A 46 -17.09 2.69 -7.88
C LYS A 46 -16.42 2.27 -6.56
N ILE A 47 -17.18 2.07 -5.48
CA ILE A 47 -16.65 1.49 -4.24
C ILE A 47 -16.05 0.11 -4.50
N LYS A 48 -16.73 -0.78 -5.22
CA LYS A 48 -16.20 -2.11 -5.54
C LYS A 48 -14.92 -2.04 -6.36
N GLU A 49 -14.89 -1.22 -7.41
CA GLU A 49 -13.71 -1.03 -8.26
C GLU A 49 -12.53 -0.47 -7.46
N PHE A 50 -12.81 0.45 -6.55
CA PHE A 50 -11.82 1.02 -5.63
C PHE A 50 -11.29 -0.03 -4.66
N SER A 51 -12.17 -0.81 -4.03
CA SER A 51 -11.79 -1.88 -3.09
C SER A 51 -11.01 -3.02 -3.75
N ALA A 52 -11.25 -3.29 -5.03
CA ALA A 52 -10.56 -4.34 -5.78
C ALA A 52 -9.05 -4.08 -5.98
N ILE A 53 -8.60 -2.83 -5.81
CA ILE A 53 -7.17 -2.49 -5.93
C ILE A 53 -6.41 -2.75 -4.62
N TYR A 54 -7.09 -2.74 -3.47
CA TYR A 54 -6.46 -2.91 -2.17
C TYR A 54 -5.59 -4.18 -2.06
N PRO A 55 -6.07 -5.38 -2.48
CA PRO A 55 -5.27 -6.60 -2.37
C PRO A 55 -3.96 -6.53 -3.15
N PHE A 56 -3.93 -5.87 -4.31
CA PHE A 56 -2.71 -5.76 -5.13
C PHE A 56 -1.67 -4.86 -4.46
N LEU A 57 -2.11 -3.73 -3.91
CA LEU A 57 -1.24 -2.84 -3.13
C LEU A 57 -0.72 -3.54 -1.86
N PHE A 58 -1.60 -4.31 -1.20
CA PHE A 58 -1.24 -5.12 -0.03
C PHE A 58 -0.18 -6.19 -0.36
N ALA A 59 -0.34 -6.91 -1.48
CA ALA A 59 0.63 -7.90 -1.95
C ALA A 59 2.00 -7.26 -2.23
N VAL A 60 2.03 -6.12 -2.92
CA VAL A 60 3.27 -5.37 -3.17
C VAL A 60 3.93 -4.94 -1.87
N GLU A 61 3.19 -4.29 -0.97
CA GLU A 61 3.77 -3.79 0.28
C GLU A 61 4.39 -4.93 1.10
N ASN A 62 3.72 -6.07 1.21
CA ASN A 62 4.23 -7.22 1.97
C ASN A 62 5.35 -7.97 1.26
N GLY A 63 5.28 -8.09 -0.07
CA GLY A 63 6.36 -8.64 -0.87
C GLY A 63 7.64 -7.84 -0.67
N LEU A 64 7.56 -6.51 -0.75
CA LEU A 64 8.70 -5.62 -0.51
C LEU A 64 9.23 -5.71 0.92
N ARG A 65 8.36 -5.79 1.94
CA ARG A 65 8.81 -5.98 3.34
C ARG A 65 9.60 -7.27 3.50
N SER A 66 9.06 -8.37 2.97
CA SER A 66 9.66 -9.70 3.12
C SER A 66 10.97 -9.81 2.35
N ALA A 67 11.00 -9.35 1.10
CA ALA A 67 12.20 -9.34 0.26
C ALA A 67 13.29 -8.44 0.83
N LEU A 68 12.93 -7.27 1.40
CA LEU A 68 13.89 -6.41 2.09
C LEU A 68 14.43 -7.06 3.37
N ALA A 69 13.60 -7.77 4.13
CA ALA A 69 14.02 -8.48 5.34
C ALA A 69 15.08 -9.53 5.01
N GLU A 70 14.79 -10.39 4.04
CA GLU A 70 15.71 -11.43 3.56
C GLU A 70 17.00 -10.83 2.99
N GLN A 71 16.88 -9.88 2.07
CA GLN A 71 18.05 -9.28 1.41
C GLN A 71 18.95 -8.53 2.39
N SER A 72 18.38 -7.89 3.41
CA SER A 72 19.15 -7.23 4.45
C SER A 72 19.82 -8.25 5.37
N ALA A 73 19.14 -9.36 5.69
CA ALA A 73 19.72 -10.43 6.48
C ALA A 73 20.92 -11.09 5.78
N ILE A 74 20.82 -11.30 4.47
CA ILE A 74 21.94 -11.78 3.63
C ILE A 74 23.08 -10.77 3.65
N LYS A 75 22.78 -9.49 3.33
CA LYS A 75 23.81 -8.46 3.25
C LYS A 75 24.57 -8.31 4.55
N PHE A 76 23.87 -8.25 5.67
CA PHE A 76 24.48 -7.98 6.97
C PHE A 76 24.93 -9.27 7.70
N ASN A 77 24.60 -10.45 7.19
CA ASN A 77 24.81 -11.72 7.86
C ASN A 77 24.09 -11.81 9.22
N GLY A 78 22.83 -11.37 9.27
CA GLY A 78 21.98 -11.48 10.45
C GLY A 78 20.66 -10.73 10.37
N VAL A 79 19.64 -11.25 11.06
CA VAL A 79 18.24 -10.79 10.98
C VAL A 79 17.90 -9.58 11.87
N HIS A 80 18.75 -9.27 12.86
CA HIS A 80 18.49 -8.21 13.84
C HIS A 80 19.42 -6.99 13.68
N TRP A 81 20.00 -6.77 12.52
CA TRP A 81 20.96 -5.68 12.28
C TRP A 81 20.43 -4.29 12.68
N TRP A 82 19.12 -4.08 12.55
CA TRP A 82 18.44 -2.82 12.84
C TRP A 82 18.40 -2.49 14.34
N THR A 83 18.63 -3.46 15.23
CA THR A 83 18.68 -3.20 16.68
C THR A 83 19.86 -2.30 17.04
N LEU A 84 20.97 -2.35 16.29
CA LEU A 84 22.11 -1.46 16.48
C LEU A 84 21.70 0.01 16.32
N ILE A 85 20.86 0.31 15.32
CA ILE A 85 20.36 1.64 15.04
C ILE A 85 19.40 2.09 16.14
N ARG A 86 18.47 1.21 16.53
CA ARG A 86 17.54 1.45 17.64
C ARG A 86 18.30 1.78 18.94
N ASP A 87 19.29 0.99 19.30
CA ASP A 87 20.03 1.11 20.55
C ASP A 87 21.00 2.30 20.53
N ALA A 88 21.57 2.64 19.38
CA ALA A 88 22.32 3.90 19.20
C ALA A 88 21.41 5.11 19.41
N ARG A 89 20.20 5.10 18.84
CA ARG A 89 19.20 6.16 19.00
C ARG A 89 18.73 6.28 20.46
N ALA A 90 18.49 5.16 21.14
CA ALA A 90 18.13 5.15 22.56
C ALA A 90 19.23 5.77 23.46
N ARG A 91 20.48 5.70 23.02
CA ARG A 91 21.63 6.34 23.68
C ARG A 91 21.88 7.80 23.24
N GLY A 92 20.97 8.40 22.47
CA GLY A 92 21.08 9.78 22.01
C GLY A 92 22.14 10.00 20.92
N GLN A 93 22.58 8.95 20.24
CA GLN A 93 23.52 9.08 19.12
C GLN A 93 22.80 9.57 17.85
N THR A 94 23.57 9.86 16.80
CA THR A 94 23.07 10.23 15.48
C THR A 94 23.42 9.15 14.45
N ALA A 95 22.76 9.19 13.28
CA ALA A 95 23.05 8.27 12.19
C ALA A 95 24.54 8.24 11.83
N GLN A 96 25.23 9.38 11.87
CA GLN A 96 26.65 9.48 11.53
C GLN A 96 27.56 8.68 12.47
N ALA A 97 27.09 8.32 13.66
CA ALA A 97 27.86 7.53 14.63
C ALA A 97 27.95 6.03 14.30
N LEU A 98 27.19 5.54 13.30
CA LEU A 98 27.17 4.13 12.89
C LEU A 98 27.62 3.95 11.44
N PRO A 99 28.92 4.13 11.11
CA PRO A 99 29.41 3.97 9.74
C PRO A 99 29.31 2.52 9.23
N THR A 100 29.16 1.57 10.14
CA THR A 100 29.00 0.14 9.84
C THR A 100 27.79 -0.42 10.57
N ILE A 101 27.19 -1.44 9.96
CA ILE A 101 26.32 -2.39 10.64
C ILE A 101 27.16 -3.63 10.91
N TRP A 102 27.39 -3.92 12.20
CA TRP A 102 28.44 -4.85 12.62
C TRP A 102 29.78 -4.46 11.97
N THR A 103 30.31 -5.30 11.08
CA THR A 103 31.57 -5.06 10.35
C THR A 103 31.37 -4.56 8.93
N ILE A 104 30.11 -4.42 8.47
CA ILE A 104 29.80 -4.18 7.06
C ILE A 104 29.53 -2.69 6.85
N PRO A 105 30.27 -2.03 5.94
CA PRO A 105 30.03 -0.62 5.61
C PRO A 105 28.63 -0.40 5.06
N VAL A 106 27.99 0.69 5.50
CA VAL A 106 26.68 1.10 5.02
C VAL A 106 26.72 2.50 4.43
N SER A 107 25.93 2.73 3.38
CA SER A 107 25.82 4.07 2.82
C SER A 107 25.14 4.99 3.83
N VAL A 108 25.63 6.23 3.92
CA VAL A 108 25.03 7.26 4.79
C VAL A 108 23.56 7.49 4.43
N ALA A 109 23.20 7.36 3.15
CA ALA A 109 21.83 7.48 2.69
C ALA A 109 20.94 6.37 3.26
N PHE A 110 21.37 5.12 3.20
CA PHE A 110 20.63 3.97 3.73
C PHE A 110 20.41 4.12 5.23
N LEU A 111 21.48 4.44 5.95
CA LEU A 111 21.43 4.61 7.39
C LEU A 111 20.49 5.75 7.80
N LYS A 112 20.53 6.89 7.11
CA LYS A 112 19.58 8.00 7.33
C LYS A 112 18.14 7.58 7.04
N ALA A 113 17.89 6.79 6.00
CA ALA A 113 16.54 6.33 5.65
C ALA A 113 15.97 5.41 6.75
N VAL A 114 16.76 4.44 7.23
CA VAL A 114 16.38 3.55 8.34
C VAL A 114 16.19 4.33 9.64
N TRP A 115 17.09 5.28 9.92
CA TRP A 115 16.97 6.14 11.11
C TRP A 115 15.67 6.95 11.12
N ARG A 116 15.32 7.56 9.97
CA ARG A 116 14.07 8.30 9.80
C ARG A 116 12.84 7.40 9.94
N ALA A 117 12.92 6.14 9.50
CA ALA A 117 11.84 5.18 9.71
C ALA A 117 11.58 5.01 11.23
N PHE A 118 12.64 4.84 12.03
CA PHE A 118 12.51 4.84 13.50
C PHE A 118 11.95 6.15 14.07
N ASP A 119 12.26 7.31 13.49
CA ASP A 119 11.63 8.59 13.87
C ASP A 119 10.13 8.62 13.57
N THR A 120 9.70 7.94 12.51
CA THR A 120 8.30 7.89 12.09
C THR A 120 7.49 6.87 12.90
N ILE A 121 8.15 5.83 13.43
CA ILE A 121 7.58 4.81 14.33
C ILE A 121 7.36 5.37 15.77
N ALA A 122 7.10 6.67 15.91
CA ALA A 122 7.04 7.44 17.16
C ALA A 122 5.92 7.06 18.15
N ASN A 123 5.22 5.93 17.98
CA ASN A 123 4.33 5.40 19.00
C ASN A 123 5.14 4.52 19.98
N PRO A 124 5.21 4.85 21.28
CA PRO A 124 5.93 4.05 22.28
C PRO A 124 5.54 2.56 22.30
N LEU A 125 4.28 2.24 21.93
CA LEU A 125 3.80 0.86 21.82
C LEU A 125 4.44 0.09 20.66
N HIS A 126 4.77 0.76 19.55
CA HIS A 126 5.40 0.13 18.39
C HIS A 126 6.91 -0.06 18.59
N VAL A 127 7.58 0.80 19.37
CA VAL A 127 9.02 0.64 19.68
C VAL A 127 9.28 -0.55 20.61
N GLN A 128 8.37 -0.82 21.55
CA GLN A 128 8.43 -2.02 22.40
C GLN A 128 8.11 -3.30 21.61
N SER A 129 7.30 -3.21 20.56
CA SER A 129 6.97 -4.32 19.65
C SER A 129 8.02 -4.55 18.56
N VAL A 130 9.24 -4.03 18.70
CA VAL A 130 10.40 -4.34 17.84
C VAL A 130 11.50 -5.04 18.66
N SER A 131 11.15 -5.74 19.74
CA SER A 131 12.12 -6.43 20.60
C SER A 131 11.52 -7.66 21.24
N GLY A 132 12.22 -8.80 21.16
CA GLY A 132 11.97 -9.98 21.99
C GLY A 132 12.47 -11.28 21.33
N PRO A 133 12.51 -12.40 22.09
CA PRO A 133 12.91 -13.70 21.57
C PRO A 133 11.97 -14.14 20.43
N GLY A 134 12.52 -14.53 19.28
CA GLY A 134 11.76 -15.03 18.12
C GLY A 134 11.19 -13.96 17.18
N ARG A 135 11.59 -12.70 17.32
CA ARG A 135 11.05 -11.56 16.55
C ARG A 135 12.06 -11.05 15.53
N THR A 136 12.11 -11.68 14.36
CA THR A 136 13.08 -11.38 13.28
C THR A 136 12.68 -10.19 12.41
N ASP A 137 11.37 -10.00 12.17
CA ASP A 137 10.89 -9.11 11.10
C ASP A 137 10.06 -7.91 11.57
N GLU A 138 9.95 -7.69 12.89
CA GLU A 138 9.10 -6.64 13.48
C GLU A 138 9.40 -5.25 12.94
N PHE A 139 10.68 -4.93 12.70
CA PHE A 139 11.06 -3.66 12.10
C PHE A 139 10.36 -3.44 10.76
N PHE A 140 10.38 -4.45 9.87
CA PHE A 140 9.80 -4.34 8.54
C PHE A 140 8.28 -4.18 8.56
N TYR A 141 7.59 -4.83 9.52
CA TYR A 141 6.14 -4.68 9.69
C TYR A 141 5.72 -3.27 10.12
N THR A 142 6.60 -2.54 10.81
CA THR A 142 6.32 -1.15 11.22
C THR A 142 6.53 -0.13 10.09
N LEU A 143 7.18 -0.53 8.98
CA LEU A 143 7.44 0.36 7.85
C LEU A 143 6.18 0.59 7.04
N ASN A 144 5.82 1.86 6.84
CA ASN A 144 4.85 2.22 5.81
C ASN A 144 5.52 2.19 4.42
N LEU A 145 4.70 2.23 3.36
CA LEU A 145 5.19 2.22 1.98
C LEU A 145 6.18 3.34 1.65
N GLY A 146 6.04 4.51 2.28
CA GLY A 146 6.98 5.62 2.13
C GLY A 146 8.35 5.31 2.73
N ASP A 147 8.39 4.70 3.91
CA ASP A 147 9.64 4.27 4.56
C ASP A 147 10.33 3.17 3.76
N LEU A 148 9.57 2.17 3.31
CA LEU A 148 10.06 1.11 2.43
C LEU A 148 10.70 1.71 1.18
N TRP A 149 9.99 2.59 0.47
CA TRP A 149 10.54 3.23 -0.72
C TRP A 149 11.81 4.01 -0.40
N ASN A 150 11.83 4.82 0.66
CA ASN A 150 13.03 5.58 1.02
C ASN A 150 14.24 4.68 1.31
N ILE A 151 14.04 3.58 2.04
CA ILE A 151 15.11 2.61 2.37
C ILE A 151 15.59 1.92 1.09
N LEU A 152 14.66 1.42 0.26
CA LEU A 152 14.95 0.71 -0.99
C LEU A 152 15.70 1.60 -2.00
N SER A 153 15.32 2.88 -2.11
CA SER A 153 15.98 3.85 -2.99
C SER A 153 17.33 4.33 -2.47
N ALA A 154 17.59 4.24 -1.17
CA ALA A 154 18.81 4.77 -0.56
C ALA A 154 20.05 3.90 -0.84
N ASP A 155 19.88 2.61 -1.11
CA ASP A 155 20.94 1.71 -1.57
C ASP A 155 20.41 0.80 -2.68
N TRP A 156 20.36 1.35 -3.90
CA TRP A 156 19.88 0.61 -5.05
C TRP A 156 20.73 -0.63 -5.37
N SER A 157 22.03 -0.62 -5.07
CA SER A 157 22.89 -1.78 -5.33
C SER A 157 22.49 -2.97 -4.48
N MET A 158 22.19 -2.75 -3.20
CA MET A 158 21.64 -3.78 -2.33
C MET A 158 20.23 -4.17 -2.77
N THR A 159 19.37 -3.17 -2.98
CA THR A 159 17.96 -3.35 -3.29
C THR A 159 17.77 -4.13 -4.59
N ARG A 160 18.59 -3.88 -5.62
CA ARG A 160 18.49 -4.60 -6.89
C ARG A 160 18.63 -6.11 -6.70
N GLY A 161 19.41 -6.55 -5.73
CA GLY A 161 19.62 -7.98 -5.44
C GLY A 161 18.40 -8.72 -4.89
N MET A 162 17.35 -8.02 -4.45
CA MET A 162 16.10 -8.67 -4.01
C MET A 162 15.16 -9.06 -5.16
N PHE A 163 15.46 -8.59 -6.38
CA PHE A 163 14.64 -8.85 -7.56
C PHE A 163 15.35 -9.83 -8.50
N CYS A 164 14.58 -10.61 -9.27
CA CYS A 164 15.08 -11.48 -10.33
C CYS A 164 16.03 -10.75 -11.28
N SER A 165 16.93 -11.48 -11.95
CA SER A 165 17.88 -10.90 -12.89
C SER A 165 17.18 -10.27 -14.10
N ASP A 166 17.84 -9.31 -14.76
CA ASP A 166 17.27 -8.66 -15.96
C ASP A 166 16.99 -9.69 -17.09
N ALA A 167 17.74 -10.79 -17.13
CA ALA A 167 17.56 -11.88 -18.08
C ALA A 167 16.27 -12.66 -17.82
N GLU A 168 15.99 -13.00 -16.55
CA GLU A 168 14.74 -13.68 -16.15
C GLU A 168 13.52 -12.78 -16.35
N LEU A 169 13.67 -11.48 -16.11
CA LEU A 169 12.58 -10.51 -16.29
C LEU A 169 12.29 -10.18 -17.75
N GLY A 170 13.25 -10.39 -18.66
CA GLY A 170 13.16 -9.95 -20.06
C GLY A 170 13.20 -8.43 -20.25
N PHE A 171 13.48 -7.66 -19.18
CA PHE A 171 13.68 -6.21 -19.22
C PHE A 171 14.66 -5.76 -18.12
N LYS A 172 15.23 -4.56 -18.31
CA LYS A 172 16.12 -3.96 -17.33
C LYS A 172 15.34 -3.28 -16.20
N LEU A 173 15.34 -3.88 -15.02
CA LEU A 173 14.80 -3.22 -13.81
C LEU A 173 15.87 -2.28 -13.25
N GLY A 174 15.92 -1.06 -13.79
CA GLY A 174 16.81 -0.01 -13.31
C GLY A 174 16.20 0.85 -12.19
N ARG A 175 17.05 1.56 -11.45
CA ARG A 175 16.64 2.46 -10.35
C ARG A 175 15.51 3.42 -10.73
N LYS A 176 15.65 4.10 -11.86
CA LYS A 176 14.64 5.05 -12.35
C LYS A 176 13.29 4.39 -12.59
N MET A 177 13.29 3.21 -13.24
CA MET A 177 12.07 2.45 -13.50
C MET A 177 11.41 2.02 -12.19
N PHE A 178 12.19 1.56 -11.22
CA PHE A 178 11.69 1.25 -9.89
C PHE A 178 11.07 2.47 -9.20
N GLU A 179 11.77 3.61 -9.17
CA GLU A 179 11.27 4.85 -8.54
C GLU A 179 10.00 5.38 -9.21
N ASP A 180 9.92 5.35 -10.53
CA ASP A 180 8.72 5.75 -11.28
C ASP A 180 7.55 4.79 -11.01
N THR A 181 7.83 3.48 -10.87
CA THR A 181 6.82 2.46 -10.55
C THR A 181 6.31 2.62 -9.11
N MET A 182 7.21 2.80 -8.15
CA MET A 182 6.87 3.04 -6.74
C MET A 182 6.07 4.33 -6.54
N ARG A 183 6.32 5.36 -7.37
CA ARG A 183 5.53 6.60 -7.36
C ARG A 183 4.06 6.33 -7.67
N VAL A 184 3.79 5.57 -8.74
CA VAL A 184 2.43 5.19 -9.13
C VAL A 184 1.74 4.43 -8.01
N ILE A 185 2.44 3.48 -7.38
CA ILE A 185 1.92 2.65 -6.29
C ILE A 185 1.63 3.51 -5.05
N LYS A 186 2.55 4.40 -4.67
CA LYS A 186 2.37 5.31 -3.52
C LYS A 186 1.21 6.28 -3.74
N GLU A 187 1.11 6.86 -4.93
CA GLU A 187 -0.02 7.74 -5.29
C GLU A 187 -1.34 6.97 -5.17
N ALA A 188 -1.43 5.77 -5.76
CA ALA A 188 -2.61 4.93 -5.66
C ALA A 188 -2.97 4.56 -4.22
N ARG A 189 -1.97 4.20 -3.39
CA ARG A 189 -2.15 3.92 -1.97
C ARG A 189 -2.66 5.15 -1.21
N ASN A 190 -2.16 6.34 -1.52
CA ASN A 190 -2.63 7.58 -0.90
C ASN A 190 -4.08 7.89 -1.30
N GLU A 191 -4.44 7.75 -2.58
CA GLU A 191 -5.83 7.91 -3.02
C GLU A 191 -6.74 6.89 -2.32
N LEU A 192 -6.29 5.65 -2.18
CA LEU A 192 -6.99 4.61 -1.44
C LEU A 192 -7.19 4.98 0.05
N TYR A 193 -6.15 5.49 0.70
CA TYR A 193 -6.22 5.91 2.09
C TYR A 193 -7.21 7.07 2.29
N HIS A 194 -7.28 8.00 1.35
CA HIS A 194 -8.20 9.14 1.39
C HIS A 194 -9.58 8.87 0.76
N SER A 195 -9.86 7.61 0.38
CA SER A 195 -11.13 7.23 -0.28
C SER A 195 -11.43 8.04 -1.54
N ASN A 196 -10.39 8.36 -2.30
CA ASN A 196 -10.49 9.07 -3.57
C ASN A 196 -10.51 8.09 -4.75
N PRO A 197 -11.21 8.43 -5.84
CA PRO A 197 -11.21 7.64 -7.06
C PRO A 197 -9.81 7.52 -7.69
N ILE A 198 -9.42 6.28 -8.02
CA ILE A 198 -8.18 6.00 -8.76
C ILE A 198 -8.47 6.14 -10.26
N LYS A 199 -7.85 7.14 -10.90
CA LYS A 199 -8.12 7.50 -12.30
C LYS A 199 -7.70 6.43 -13.32
N ASP A 200 -6.49 5.90 -13.18
CA ASP A 200 -5.89 4.95 -14.13
C ASP A 200 -5.53 3.65 -13.41
N ARG A 201 -6.53 2.79 -13.22
CA ARG A 201 -6.36 1.51 -12.53
C ARG A 201 -5.46 0.55 -13.31
N THR A 202 -5.51 0.56 -14.64
CA THR A 202 -4.66 -0.29 -15.48
C THR A 202 -3.18 0.03 -15.25
N LYS A 203 -2.83 1.32 -15.16
CA LYS A 203 -1.47 1.75 -14.81
C LYS A 203 -1.05 1.29 -13.41
N VAL A 204 -1.96 1.33 -12.43
CA VAL A 204 -1.69 0.85 -11.07
C VAL A 204 -1.46 -0.66 -11.05
N VAL A 205 -2.32 -1.44 -11.71
CA VAL A 205 -2.18 -2.90 -11.82
C VAL A 205 -0.85 -3.25 -12.50
N GLY A 206 -0.53 -2.61 -13.64
CA GLY A 206 0.74 -2.84 -14.33
C GLY A 206 1.97 -2.44 -13.50
N ALA A 207 1.85 -1.43 -12.64
CA ALA A 207 2.91 -1.08 -11.70
C ALA A 207 3.08 -2.13 -10.58
N CYS A 208 1.97 -2.65 -10.05
CA CYS A 208 1.99 -3.73 -9.06
C CYS A 208 2.59 -5.01 -9.65
N GLU A 209 2.13 -5.43 -10.83
CA GLU A 209 2.66 -6.58 -11.58
C GLU A 209 4.17 -6.43 -11.79
N ARG A 210 4.66 -5.26 -12.19
CA ARG A 210 6.10 -5.06 -12.43
C ARG A 210 6.94 -5.32 -11.18
N ILE A 211 6.50 -4.84 -10.02
CA ILE A 211 7.21 -5.08 -8.76
C ILE A 211 7.10 -6.54 -8.34
N LEU A 212 5.90 -7.12 -8.38
CA LEU A 212 5.65 -8.50 -7.99
C LEU A 212 6.38 -9.51 -8.88
N ASN A 213 6.35 -9.32 -10.21
CA ASN A 213 7.13 -10.12 -11.15
C ASN A 213 8.64 -10.02 -10.85
N GLY A 214 9.11 -8.82 -10.47
CA GLY A 214 10.46 -8.61 -9.94
C GLY A 214 10.77 -9.49 -8.74
N LEU A 215 9.80 -9.73 -7.87
CA LEU A 215 9.90 -10.57 -6.67
C LEU A 215 9.50 -12.04 -6.93
N ASN A 216 9.38 -12.44 -8.20
CA ASN A 216 8.93 -13.76 -8.62
C ASN A 216 7.51 -14.15 -8.15
N VAL A 217 6.62 -13.16 -8.07
CA VAL A 217 5.20 -13.33 -7.74
C VAL A 217 4.36 -12.90 -8.94
N HIS A 218 3.53 -13.80 -9.46
CA HIS A 218 2.63 -13.49 -10.56
C HIS A 218 1.31 -12.93 -10.03
N LEU A 219 0.98 -11.68 -10.37
CA LEU A 219 -0.21 -11.01 -9.84
C LEU A 219 -1.50 -11.60 -10.44
N GLY A 220 -1.46 -12.14 -11.66
CA GLY A 220 -2.61 -12.82 -12.29
C GLY A 220 -3.04 -14.08 -11.56
N ASP A 221 -2.09 -14.90 -11.09
CA ASP A 221 -2.40 -16.09 -10.29
C ASP A 221 -2.94 -15.68 -8.91
N TYR A 222 -2.35 -14.64 -8.31
CA TYR A 222 -2.85 -14.07 -7.05
C TYR A 222 -4.30 -13.56 -7.17
N ASP A 223 -4.64 -12.84 -8.26
CA ASP A 223 -6.02 -12.38 -8.50
C ASP A 223 -6.98 -13.55 -8.74
N THR A 224 -6.53 -14.59 -9.44
CA THR A 224 -7.30 -15.82 -9.66
C THR A 224 -7.62 -16.49 -8.32
N ASP A 225 -6.63 -16.63 -7.44
CA ASP A 225 -6.83 -17.19 -6.10
C ASP A 225 -7.82 -16.34 -5.28
N LEU A 226 -7.66 -15.01 -5.29
CA LEU A 226 -8.60 -14.10 -4.62
C LEU A 226 -10.05 -14.27 -5.12
N ALA A 227 -10.24 -14.45 -6.43
CA ALA A 227 -11.55 -14.61 -7.03
C ALA A 227 -12.25 -15.93 -6.64
N THR A 228 -11.47 -16.99 -6.38
CA THR A 228 -12.02 -18.30 -5.97
C THR A 228 -12.42 -18.35 -4.50
N ILE A 229 -11.80 -17.52 -3.65
CA ILE A 229 -12.06 -17.50 -2.20
C ILE A 229 -13.43 -16.87 -1.91
N ARG A 230 -14.30 -17.62 -1.22
CA ARG A 230 -15.58 -17.12 -0.71
C ARG A 230 -15.40 -16.43 0.63
N HIS A 231 -15.46 -15.10 0.64
CA HIS A 231 -15.54 -14.33 1.89
C HIS A 231 -16.97 -14.34 2.46
N VAL A 232 -17.13 -14.89 3.67
CA VAL A 232 -18.39 -14.81 4.43
C VAL A 232 -18.43 -13.49 5.18
N ARG A 233 -19.33 -12.59 4.76
CA ARG A 233 -19.52 -11.30 5.44
C ARG A 233 -20.21 -11.52 6.79
N VAL A 234 -19.68 -10.89 7.83
CA VAL A 234 -20.37 -10.79 9.12
C VAL A 234 -21.55 -9.82 8.97
N PRO A 235 -22.80 -10.25 9.19
CA PRO A 235 -23.95 -9.37 9.03
C PRO A 235 -24.00 -8.32 10.15
N PRO A 236 -24.50 -7.09 9.85
CA PRO A 236 -24.76 -6.11 10.89
C PRO A 236 -25.87 -6.60 11.83
N THR A 237 -25.66 -6.45 13.14
CA THR A 237 -26.57 -6.94 14.19
C THR A 237 -27.60 -5.90 14.64
N VAL A 238 -27.43 -4.63 14.28
CA VAL A 238 -28.30 -3.53 14.71
C VAL A 238 -29.60 -3.55 13.90
N PRO A 239 -30.77 -3.67 14.56
CA PRO A 239 -32.06 -3.61 13.88
C PRO A 239 -32.29 -2.25 13.20
N ARG A 240 -33.04 -2.27 12.09
CA ARG A 240 -33.39 -1.04 11.38
C ARG A 240 -34.31 -0.15 12.24
N SER A 241 -33.97 1.13 12.35
CA SER A 241 -34.79 2.17 12.97
C SER A 241 -35.34 3.14 11.92
N PRO A 242 -36.49 3.81 12.13
CA PRO A 242 -37.02 4.83 11.22
C PRO A 242 -36.05 5.98 10.90
N ARG A 243 -35.12 6.28 11.81
CA ARG A 243 -34.10 7.32 11.59
C ARG A 243 -32.97 6.90 10.64
N HIS A 244 -32.82 5.61 10.34
CA HIS A 244 -31.75 5.13 9.48
C HIS A 244 -32.00 5.55 8.03
N VAL A 245 -31.02 6.23 7.44
CA VAL A 245 -31.02 6.52 6.01
C VAL A 245 -30.74 5.22 5.26
N ILE A 246 -31.62 4.88 4.32
CA ILE A 246 -31.50 3.68 3.51
C ILE A 246 -30.82 4.08 2.20
N PRO A 247 -29.73 3.38 1.81
CA PRO A 247 -29.28 3.42 0.43
C PRO A 247 -30.47 3.07 -0.49
N PRO A 248 -30.65 3.76 -1.62
CA PRO A 248 -31.59 3.33 -2.65
C PRO A 248 -31.31 1.87 -3.03
N ARG A 249 -32.38 1.14 -3.32
CA ARG A 249 -32.33 -0.19 -3.90
C ARG A 249 -32.50 -0.08 -5.41
#